data_AF-A0A846GT98-F1
#
_entry.id   AF-A0A846GT98-F1
#
_cell.length_a   1.000
_cell.length_b   1.000
_cell.length_c   1.000
_cell.angle_alpha   90.00
_cell.angle_beta   90.00
_cell.angle_gamma   90.00
#
_symmetry.space_group_name_H-M   'P 1'
#
loop_
_entity.id
_entity.type
_entity.pdbx_description
1 polymer ?
#
loop_
_entity_poly.entity_id
_entity_poly.type
_entity_poly.pdbx_seq_one_letter_code
_entity_poly.pdbx_strand_id
1 'polypeptide(L)'
;MQLTIDLPESAFERLSQLAELTNQPLSDLVIQSITGNLPPAIEIAPTEIQPELLALQTLSIEDLRQIAQSQIPVTQQQRHTILLERNQEGLLTQLEQQQLRELSQGADQLMLKKAHACAILRWRGQPQQVKSVKSKVKSENF
;
A
#
# COMPACT_ATOMS: atom_id res chain seq x y z
N MET A 1 -4.45 -0.38 29.89
CA MET A 1 -5.78 -0.97 29.60
C MET A 1 -5.63 -2.49 29.62
N GLN A 2 -6.61 -3.23 30.15
CA GLN A 2 -6.58 -4.69 30.21
C GLN A 2 -7.68 -5.27 29.32
N LEU A 3 -7.34 -6.24 28.49
CA LEU A 3 -8.24 -6.96 27.59
C LEU A 3 -8.10 -8.46 27.87
N THR A 4 -9.22 -9.15 28.11
CA THR A 4 -9.28 -10.61 28.25
C THR A 4 -9.89 -11.18 26.97
N ILE A 5 -9.23 -12.17 26.37
CA ILE A 5 -9.68 -12.83 25.14
C ILE A 5 -9.75 -14.34 25.35
N ASP A 6 -10.79 -14.97 24.82
CA ASP A 6 -10.89 -16.43 24.77
C ASP A 6 -10.16 -16.94 23.53
N LEU A 7 -9.08 -17.70 23.76
CA LEU A 7 -8.28 -18.29 22.69
C LEU A 7 -8.72 -19.75 22.48
N PRO A 8 -8.75 -20.25 21.22
CA PRO A 8 -8.88 -21.67 20.97
C PRO A 8 -7.78 -22.45 21.69
N GLU A 9 -8.12 -23.59 22.28
CA GLU A 9 -7.19 -24.43 23.06
C GLU A 9 -5.91 -24.75 22.27
N SER A 10 -6.06 -25.09 20.99
CA SER A 10 -4.93 -25.35 20.08
C SER A 10 -3.98 -24.17 19.88
N ALA A 11 -4.49 -22.93 19.91
CA ALA A 11 -3.66 -21.73 19.81
C ALA A 11 -2.93 -21.45 21.13
N PHE A 12 -3.63 -21.63 22.26
CA PHE A 12 -3.05 -21.44 23.58
C PHE A 12 -1.91 -22.43 23.87
N GLU A 13 -2.12 -23.73 23.58
CA GLU A 13 -1.09 -24.76 23.75
C GLU A 13 0.16 -24.46 22.90
N ARG A 14 -0.04 -24.10 21.63
CA ARG A 14 1.07 -23.79 20.72
C ARG A 14 1.89 -22.57 21.19
N LEU A 15 1.20 -21.52 21.64
CA LEU A 15 1.86 -20.31 22.15
C LEU A 15 2.57 -20.58 23.48
N SER A 16 1.99 -21.43 24.34
CA SER A 16 2.60 -21.84 25.62
C SER A 16 3.87 -22.66 25.40
N GLN A 17 3.85 -23.62 24.48
CA GLN A 17 5.05 -24.37 24.09
C GLN A 17 6.15 -23.46 23.54
N LEU A 18 5.77 -22.49 22.70
CA LEU A 18 6.71 -21.48 22.19
C LEU A 18 7.29 -20.62 23.31
N ALA A 19 6.48 -20.18 24.28
CA ALA A 19 6.91 -19.39 25.43
C ALA A 19 7.97 -20.11 26.26
N GLU A 20 7.77 -21.40 26.52
CA GLU A 20 8.74 -22.24 27.23
C GLU A 20 10.04 -22.41 26.44
N LEU A 21 9.94 -22.67 25.14
CA LEU A 21 11.10 -22.88 24.27
C LEU A 21 11.93 -21.59 24.08
N THR A 22 11.28 -20.43 23.97
CA THR A 22 11.96 -19.14 23.78
C THR A 22 12.29 -18.45 25.10
N ASN A 23 11.86 -19.02 26.24
CA ASN A 23 11.95 -18.43 27.57
C ASN A 23 11.39 -16.99 27.61
N GLN A 24 10.28 -16.77 26.92
CA GLN A 24 9.55 -15.50 26.87
C GLN A 24 8.20 -15.65 27.55
N PRO A 25 7.68 -14.59 28.19
CA PRO A 25 6.36 -14.66 28.78
C PRO A 25 5.30 -14.81 27.67
N LEU A 26 4.29 -15.64 27.93
CA LEU A 26 3.20 -15.92 26.98
C LEU A 26 2.51 -14.62 26.51
N SER A 27 2.36 -13.64 27.40
CA SER A 27 1.79 -12.33 27.08
C SER A 27 2.53 -11.62 25.96
N ASP A 28 3.86 -11.66 25.96
CA ASP A 28 4.68 -10.94 24.98
C ASP A 28 4.59 -11.61 23.61
N LEU A 29 4.55 -12.95 23.57
CA LEU A 29 4.33 -13.70 22.34
C LEU A 29 2.92 -13.46 21.76
N VAL A 30 1.90 -13.37 22.62
CA VAL A 30 0.54 -13.02 22.19
C VAL A 30 0.51 -11.61 21.62
N ILE A 31 1.11 -10.63 22.31
CA ILE A 31 1.21 -9.25 21.84
C ILE A 31 1.94 -9.20 20.50
N GLN A 32 3.11 -9.84 20.39
CA GLN A 32 3.90 -9.86 19.16
C GLN A 32 3.12 -10.49 17.99
N SER A 33 2.38 -11.56 18.26
CA SER A 33 1.54 -12.24 17.26
C SER A 33 0.37 -11.37 16.80
N ILE A 34 -0.23 -10.60 17.71
CA ILE A 34 -1.31 -9.67 17.37
C ILE A 34 -0.73 -8.47 16.61
N THR A 35 0.29 -7.80 17.15
CA THR A 35 0.93 -6.63 16.55
C THR A 35 1.47 -6.92 15.16
N GLY A 36 2.09 -8.09 14.96
CA GLY A 36 2.60 -8.52 13.65
C GLY A 36 1.50 -8.80 12.62
N ASN A 37 0.26 -9.00 13.06
CA ASN A 37 -0.91 -9.27 12.21
C ASN A 37 -1.92 -8.12 12.21
N LEU A 38 -1.54 -6.90 12.64
CA LEU A 38 -2.41 -5.74 12.54
C LEU A 38 -2.55 -5.28 11.08
N PRO A 39 -3.71 -4.72 10.70
CA PRO A 39 -3.87 -4.08 9.40
C PRO A 39 -2.87 -2.92 9.24
N PRO A 40 -2.52 -2.56 7.99
CA PRO A 40 -1.56 -1.49 7.73
C PRO A 40 -2.01 -0.17 8.37
N ALA A 41 -1.13 0.43 9.17
CA ALA A 41 -1.39 1.68 9.85
C ALA A 41 -1.66 2.80 8.83
N ILE A 42 -2.75 3.53 9.04
CA ILE A 42 -3.15 4.69 8.23
C ILE A 42 -2.58 6.01 8.78
N GLU A 43 -2.10 5.99 10.02
CA GLU A 43 -1.73 7.19 10.80
C GLU A 43 -0.53 7.93 10.20
N ILE A 44 0.28 7.22 9.40
CA ILE A 44 1.46 7.75 8.73
C ILE A 44 1.08 8.44 7.39
N ALA A 45 -0.13 8.22 6.89
CA ALA A 45 -0.59 8.83 5.64
C ALA A 45 -1.08 10.27 5.85
N PRO A 46 -0.98 11.14 4.82
CA PRO A 46 -1.54 12.49 4.86
C PRO A 46 -3.01 12.49 5.26
N THR A 47 -3.42 13.43 6.13
CA THR A 47 -4.77 13.46 6.72
C THR A 47 -5.87 13.54 5.66
N GLU A 48 -5.57 14.14 4.51
CA GLU A 48 -6.51 14.27 3.39
C GLU A 48 -6.89 12.93 2.77
N ILE A 49 -5.98 11.94 2.76
CA ILE A 49 -6.20 10.62 2.14
C ILE A 49 -6.57 9.54 3.15
N GLN A 50 -6.35 9.77 4.45
CA GLN A 50 -6.71 8.83 5.52
C GLN A 50 -8.15 8.28 5.45
N PRO A 51 -9.22 9.09 5.23
CA PRO A 51 -10.58 8.55 5.14
C PRO A 51 -10.75 7.59 3.96
N GLU A 52 -10.08 7.85 2.85
CA GLU A 52 -10.13 6.96 1.68
C GLU A 52 -9.36 5.66 1.94
N LEU A 53 -8.21 5.73 2.62
CA LEU A 53 -7.43 4.54 3.02
C LEU A 53 -8.17 3.68 4.05
N LEU A 54 -8.92 4.29 4.96
CA LEU A 54 -9.83 3.59 5.87
C LEU A 54 -10.91 2.83 5.11
N ALA A 55 -11.53 3.48 4.12
CA ALA A 55 -12.54 2.83 3.29
C ALA A 55 -11.98 1.61 2.54
N LEU A 56 -10.69 1.60 2.17
CA LEU A 56 -10.07 0.41 1.55
C LEU A 56 -10.15 -0.83 2.45
N GLN A 57 -10.12 -0.66 3.78
CA GLN A 57 -10.15 -1.80 4.71
C GLN A 57 -11.48 -2.56 4.69
N THR A 58 -12.57 -1.94 4.22
CA THR A 58 -13.90 -2.56 4.13
C THR A 58 -14.19 -3.16 2.75
N LEU A 59 -13.35 -2.88 1.75
CA LEU A 59 -13.54 -3.36 0.38
C LEU A 59 -13.34 -4.87 0.23
N SER A 60 -13.93 -5.43 -0.84
CA SER A 60 -13.73 -6.83 -1.21
C SER A 60 -12.31 -7.10 -1.74
N ILE A 61 -11.91 -8.36 -1.80
CA ILE A 61 -10.61 -8.76 -2.37
C ILE A 61 -10.52 -8.33 -3.84
N GLU A 62 -11.61 -8.40 -4.60
CA GLU A 62 -11.60 -8.03 -6.02
C GLU A 62 -11.46 -6.52 -6.21
N ASP A 63 -12.18 -5.71 -5.43
CA ASP A 63 -12.06 -4.25 -5.50
C ASP A 63 -10.66 -3.79 -5.13
N LEU A 64 -10.08 -4.37 -4.06
CA LEU A 64 -8.70 -4.11 -3.67
C LEU A 64 -7.71 -4.48 -4.78
N ARG A 65 -7.97 -5.58 -5.50
CA ARG A 65 -7.15 -6.02 -6.62
C ARG A 65 -7.24 -5.04 -7.81
N GLN A 66 -8.43 -4.52 -8.10
CA GLN A 66 -8.60 -3.48 -9.13
C GLN A 66 -7.83 -2.21 -8.76
N ILE A 67 -7.93 -1.77 -7.51
CA ILE A 67 -7.19 -0.61 -7.01
C ILE A 67 -5.68 -0.84 -7.08
N ALA A 68 -5.19 -2.00 -6.62
CA ALA A 68 -3.76 -2.35 -6.69
C ALA A 68 -3.22 -2.38 -8.14
N GLN A 69 -4.08 -2.68 -9.12
CA GLN A 69 -3.72 -2.73 -10.54
C GLN A 69 -4.00 -1.45 -11.32
N SER A 70 -4.58 -0.44 -10.67
CA SER A 70 -4.89 0.85 -11.29
C SER A 70 -3.62 1.52 -11.83
N GLN A 71 -3.79 2.27 -12.91
CA GLN A 71 -2.70 2.97 -13.59
C GLN A 71 -3.13 4.41 -13.85
N ILE A 72 -2.15 5.32 -13.79
CA ILE A 72 -2.33 6.70 -14.23
C ILE A 72 -2.64 6.65 -15.74
N PRO A 73 -3.69 7.35 -16.21
CA PRO A 73 -3.99 7.45 -17.64
C PRO A 73 -2.78 7.90 -18.45
N VAL A 74 -2.57 7.30 -19.63
CA VAL A 74 -1.42 7.60 -20.51
C VAL A 74 -1.38 9.08 -20.88
N THR A 75 -2.54 9.71 -21.08
CA THR A 75 -2.66 11.14 -21.38
C THR A 75 -2.13 12.03 -20.25
N GLN A 76 -2.38 11.66 -18.99
CA GLN A 76 -1.86 12.36 -17.82
C GLN A 76 -0.35 12.15 -17.66
N GLN A 77 0.15 10.94 -17.93
CA GLN A 77 1.60 10.66 -17.92
C GLN A 77 2.33 11.50 -18.96
N GLN A 78 1.85 11.52 -20.21
CA GLN A 78 2.42 12.33 -21.28
C GLN A 78 2.42 13.82 -20.94
N ARG A 79 1.30 14.31 -20.39
CA ARG A 79 1.20 15.71 -19.95
C ARG A 79 2.19 16.03 -18.83
N HIS A 80 2.37 15.12 -17.87
CA HIS A 80 3.34 15.26 -16.79
C HIS A 80 4.78 15.34 -17.34
N THR A 81 5.15 14.46 -18.27
CA THR A 81 6.47 14.49 -18.93
C THR A 81 6.72 15.82 -19.65
N ILE A 82 5.77 16.30 -20.45
CA ILE A 82 5.89 17.59 -21.16
C ILE A 82 6.07 18.76 -20.19
N LEU A 83 5.31 18.75 -19.08
CA LEU A 83 5.41 19.81 -18.07
C LEU A 83 6.74 19.75 -17.30
N LEU A 84 7.29 18.56 -17.08
CA LEU A 84 8.62 18.41 -16.47
C LEU A 84 9.73 18.91 -17.39
N GLU A 85 9.68 18.61 -18.68
CA GLU A 85 10.63 19.13 -19.68
C GLU A 85 10.60 20.66 -19.72
N ARG A 86 9.40 21.26 -19.81
CA ARG A 86 9.22 22.72 -19.77
C ARG A 86 9.66 23.34 -18.44
N ASN A 87 9.56 22.61 -17.34
CA ASN A 87 10.06 23.05 -16.02
C ASN A 87 11.58 23.19 -16.05
N GLN A 88 12.28 22.18 -16.57
CA GLN A 88 13.74 22.16 -16.67
C GLN A 88 14.25 23.30 -17.55
N GLU A 89 13.51 23.66 -18.59
CA GLU A 89 13.81 24.80 -19.48
C GLU A 89 13.45 26.17 -18.87
N GLY A 90 12.79 26.20 -17.69
CA GLY A 90 12.34 27.45 -17.06
C GLY A 90 11.17 28.12 -17.76
N LEU A 91 10.46 27.41 -18.64
CA LEU A 91 9.40 27.95 -19.51
C LEU A 91 7.97 27.75 -18.95
N LEU A 92 7.83 27.28 -17.71
CA LEU A 92 6.52 27.04 -17.12
C LEU A 92 5.82 28.34 -16.71
N THR A 93 4.62 28.52 -17.23
CA THR A 93 3.67 29.51 -16.73
C THR A 93 3.14 29.11 -15.34
N GLN A 94 2.61 30.06 -14.56
CA GLN A 94 2.01 29.77 -13.26
C GLN A 94 0.88 28.73 -13.34
N LEU A 95 0.07 28.78 -14.41
CA LEU A 95 -1.00 27.82 -14.66
C LEU A 95 -0.44 26.41 -14.90
N GLU A 96 0.63 26.29 -15.70
CA GLU A 96 1.27 25.02 -15.97
C GLU A 96 2.00 24.45 -14.73
N GLN A 97 2.57 25.32 -13.87
CA GLN A 97 3.13 24.89 -12.59
C GLN A 97 2.07 24.32 -11.66
N GLN A 98 0.90 24.95 -11.60
CA GLN A 98 -0.23 24.44 -10.84
C GLN A 98 -0.69 23.08 -11.39
N GLN A 99 -0.84 22.97 -12.71
CA GLN A 99 -1.19 21.72 -13.35
C GLN A 99 -0.17 20.60 -13.07
N LEU A 100 1.13 20.91 -13.07
CA LEU A 100 2.18 19.95 -12.74
C LEU A 100 2.08 19.46 -11.29
N ARG A 101 1.77 20.37 -10.35
CA ARG A 101 1.54 20.00 -8.93
C ARG A 101 0.35 19.09 -8.78
N GLU A 102 -0.78 19.40 -9.41
CA GLU A 102 -2.00 18.59 -9.35
C GLU A 102 -1.78 17.18 -9.93
N LEU A 103 -1.08 17.08 -11.06
CA LEU A 103 -0.73 15.78 -11.66
C LEU A 103 0.19 14.95 -10.75
N SER A 104 1.15 15.60 -10.09
CA SER A 104 2.08 14.92 -9.17
C SER A 104 1.36 14.44 -7.92
N GLN A 105 0.53 15.30 -7.31
CA GLN A 105 -0.28 14.93 -6.15
C GLN A 105 -1.24 13.79 -6.46
N GLY A 106 -1.92 13.82 -7.60
CA GLY A 106 -2.79 12.72 -8.03
C GLY A 106 -2.05 11.40 -8.22
N ALA A 107 -0.83 11.45 -8.77
CA ALA A 107 0.03 10.28 -8.90
C ALA A 107 0.45 9.71 -7.53
N ASP A 108 0.85 10.56 -6.60
CA ASP A 108 1.26 10.17 -5.25
C ASP A 108 0.10 9.54 -4.47
N GLN A 109 -1.09 10.15 -4.53
CA GLN A 109 -2.29 9.60 -3.91
C GLN A 109 -2.65 8.22 -4.48
N LEU A 110 -2.56 8.05 -5.81
CA LEU A 110 -2.79 6.75 -6.43
C LEU A 110 -1.78 5.70 -5.96
N MET A 111 -0.49 6.09 -5.87
CA MET A 111 0.56 5.20 -5.39
C MET A 111 0.32 4.75 -3.94
N LEU A 112 -0.09 5.68 -3.06
CA LEU A 112 -0.45 5.38 -1.68
C LEU A 112 -1.62 4.40 -1.59
N LYS A 113 -2.70 4.64 -2.35
CA LYS A 113 -3.86 3.72 -2.41
C LYS A 113 -3.45 2.32 -2.88
N LYS A 114 -2.61 2.25 -3.91
CA LYS A 114 -2.09 0.98 -4.43
C LYS A 114 -1.26 0.23 -3.38
N ALA A 115 -0.35 0.93 -2.71
CA ALA A 115 0.48 0.35 -1.66
C ALA A 115 -0.37 -0.19 -0.51
N HIS A 116 -1.36 0.58 -0.05
CA HIS A 116 -2.30 0.16 0.99
C HIS A 116 -3.15 -1.03 0.55
N ALA A 117 -3.72 -1.01 -0.66
CA ALA A 117 -4.49 -2.13 -1.18
C ALA A 117 -3.66 -3.42 -1.23
N CYS A 118 -2.41 -3.32 -1.69
CA CYS A 118 -1.45 -4.44 -1.67
C CYS A 118 -1.14 -4.94 -0.26
N ALA A 119 -1.00 -4.05 0.73
CA ALA A 119 -0.76 -4.41 2.12
C ALA A 119 -1.97 -5.11 2.74
N ILE A 120 -3.19 -4.61 2.49
CA ILE A 120 -4.45 -5.24 2.95
C ILE A 120 -4.61 -6.63 2.31
N LEU A 121 -4.32 -6.77 1.02
CA LEU A 121 -4.37 -8.07 0.34
C LEU A 121 -3.40 -9.09 0.96
N ARG A 122 -2.16 -8.66 1.27
CA ARG A 122 -1.18 -9.51 1.98
C ARG A 122 -1.65 -9.91 3.37
N TRP A 123 -2.19 -8.95 4.13
CA TRP A 123 -2.74 -9.19 5.45
C TRP A 123 -3.90 -10.20 5.42
N ARG A 124 -4.74 -10.17 4.38
CA ARG A 124 -5.81 -11.15 4.13
C ARG A 124 -5.34 -12.47 3.50
N GLY A 125 -4.03 -12.72 3.45
CA GLY A 125 -3.46 -13.97 2.94
C GLY A 125 -3.54 -14.15 1.41
N GLN A 126 -3.73 -13.07 0.64
CA GLN A 126 -3.79 -13.14 -0.82
C GLN A 126 -2.39 -13.00 -1.45
N PRO A 127 -2.02 -13.86 -2.42
CA PRO A 127 -0.73 -13.76 -3.11
C PRO A 127 -0.64 -12.48 -3.95
N GLN A 128 0.48 -11.76 -3.84
CA GLN A 128 0.76 -10.62 -4.71
C GLN A 128 1.09 -11.12 -6.13
N GLN A 129 0.24 -10.82 -7.10
CA GLN A 129 0.62 -10.92 -8.51
C GLN A 129 1.52 -9.71 -8.82
N VAL A 130 2.82 -9.85 -8.57
CA VAL A 130 3.81 -8.89 -9.06
C VAL A 130 3.75 -8.95 -10.58
N LYS A 131 3.12 -7.96 -11.22
CA LYS A 131 3.17 -7.82 -12.68
C LYS A 131 4.63 -7.62 -13.03
N SER A 132 5.27 -8.67 -13.55
CA SER A 132 6.58 -8.57 -14.19
C SER A 132 6.51 -7.43 -15.19
N VAL A 133 7.32 -6.39 -14.97
CA VAL A 133 7.60 -5.39 -15.98
C VAL A 133 8.26 -6.15 -17.13
N LYS A 134 7.45 -6.62 -18.09
CA LYS A 134 7.98 -7.07 -19.38
C LYS A 134 8.51 -5.81 -20.06
N SER A 135 9.80 -5.56 -19.84
CA SER A 135 10.61 -4.65 -20.62
C SER A 135 10.47 -5.03 -22.09
N LYS A 136 9.58 -4.34 -22.78
CA LYS A 136 9.47 -4.39 -24.23
C LYS A 136 10.62 -3.53 -24.78
N VAL A 137 11.84 -4.05 -24.70
CA VAL A 137 12.95 -3.54 -25.50
C VAL A 137 12.60 -3.91 -26.94
N LYS A 138 12.15 -2.90 -27.69
CA LYS A 138 12.12 -2.95 -29.15
C LYS A 138 13.54 -3.28 -29.62
N SER A 139 13.75 -4.48 -30.16
CA SER A 139 14.82 -4.72 -31.11
C SER A 139 14.28 -4.34 -32.50
N GLU A 140 14.42 -3.06 -32.84
CA GLU A 140 14.39 -2.60 -34.23
C GLU A 140 15.81 -2.79 -34.80
N ASN A 141 15.88 -3.57 -35.87
CA ASN A 141 16.78 -3.49 -37.03
C ASN A 141 18.31 -3.53 -36.81
N PHE A 142 18.91 -4.64 -37.25
CA PHE A 142 19.98 -4.65 -38.25
C PHE A 142 19.76 -5.81 -39.22
#